data_AF-A0AAD7DQJ9-F1
#
_entry.id   AF-A0AAD7DQJ9-F1
#
_cell.length_a   1.000
_cell.length_b   1.000
_cell.length_c   1.000
_cell.angle_alpha   90.00
_cell.angle_beta   90.00
_cell.angle_gamma   90.00
#
_symmetry.space_group_name_H-M   'P 1'
#
loop_
_entity.id
_entity.type
_entity.pdbx_description
1 polymer ?
#
loop_
_entity_poly.entity_id
_entity_poly.type
_entity_poly.pdbx_seq_one_letter_code
_entity_poly.pdbx_strand_id
1 'polypeptide(L)'
;MPTFPTLQLGHGDPKVSAIGLGATGLGVAFYGGADDCNVLQMLTRAADSGITFWDTADETIGKWFRSTGGRVEIFLSTKFGGKHLTESAENIWRPNSQPSYIKTRLESSLALFDPNLEGTDEVKCINSRIDLYFQHRVDPDTPIECRIGYLGFSDCGIGVLRRTKAVPMVGEKVIAVQVEFSPFELEIETSGFAVQVRELGITIIPYSPLDVVRMISGQYKSRVDFEHTDVRLIMPRTRNAVRVEENAKDTYLKLSSDDLKVNADVQGERLPAGFDTSNTSITMAEWKGETPRVKTE
;
A
#
# COMPACT_ATOMS: atom_id res chain seq x y z
N MET A 1 -23.05 -6.36 16.90
CA MET A 1 -21.71 -5.76 16.66
C MET A 1 -21.86 -4.70 15.58
N PRO A 2 -21.09 -3.61 15.58
CA PRO A 2 -21.17 -2.63 14.49
C PRO A 2 -20.79 -3.31 13.18
N THR A 3 -21.72 -3.35 12.22
CA THR A 3 -21.48 -3.82 10.86
C THR A 3 -21.09 -2.61 10.02
N PHE A 4 -19.87 -2.61 9.48
CA PHE A 4 -19.46 -1.56 8.55
C PHE A 4 -20.26 -1.67 7.24
N PRO A 5 -20.63 -0.55 6.60
CA PRO A 5 -21.19 -0.59 5.25
C PRO A 5 -20.25 -1.33 4.31
N THR A 6 -20.81 -2.04 3.34
CA THR A 6 -20.03 -2.74 2.31
C THR A 6 -19.90 -1.86 1.07
N LEU A 7 -18.70 -1.75 0.53
CA LEU A 7 -18.39 -1.03 -0.71
C LEU A 7 -17.94 -1.99 -1.80
N GLN A 8 -18.21 -1.62 -3.04
CA GLN A 8 -17.76 -2.34 -4.23
C GLN A 8 -16.40 -1.79 -4.68
N LEU A 9 -15.45 -2.67 -5.02
CA LEU A 9 -14.18 -2.26 -5.61
C LEU A 9 -14.22 -2.33 -7.14
N GLY A 10 -13.82 -1.24 -7.79
CA GLY A 10 -13.94 -1.03 -9.23
C GLY A 10 -15.38 -1.16 -9.73
N HIS A 11 -15.53 -1.61 -10.96
CA HIS A 11 -16.83 -2.01 -11.55
C HIS A 11 -17.14 -3.51 -11.41
N GLY A 12 -16.26 -4.28 -10.76
CA GLY A 12 -16.41 -5.72 -10.63
C GLY A 12 -17.25 -6.13 -9.41
N ASP A 13 -17.36 -7.43 -9.16
CA ASP A 13 -18.16 -7.97 -8.07
C ASP A 13 -17.60 -7.85 -6.63
N PRO A 14 -16.30 -7.59 -6.35
CA PRO A 14 -15.80 -7.75 -4.99
C PRO A 14 -16.35 -6.66 -4.07
N LYS A 15 -16.89 -7.14 -2.95
CA LYS A 15 -17.55 -6.36 -1.92
C LYS A 15 -16.76 -6.47 -0.63
N VAL A 16 -16.36 -5.33 -0.09
CA VAL A 16 -15.49 -5.27 1.09
C VAL A 16 -16.03 -4.27 2.11
N SER A 17 -15.60 -4.37 3.37
CA SER A 17 -15.94 -3.37 4.37
C SER A 17 -15.45 -1.97 3.99
N ALA A 18 -16.26 -0.94 4.25
CA ALA A 18 -15.91 0.45 3.95
C ALA A 18 -14.66 0.94 4.69
N ILE A 19 -14.37 0.34 5.84
CA ILE A 19 -13.13 0.52 6.58
C ILE A 19 -12.24 -0.68 6.32
N GLY A 20 -10.98 -0.43 5.95
CA GLY A 20 -9.96 -1.46 5.82
C GLY A 20 -9.00 -1.50 7.01
N LEU A 21 -8.33 -2.63 7.18
CA LEU A 21 -7.24 -2.82 8.13
C LEU A 21 -5.90 -2.71 7.40
N GLY A 22 -5.12 -1.66 7.71
CA GLY A 22 -3.74 -1.55 7.26
C GLY A 22 -2.77 -2.27 8.21
N ALA A 23 -2.06 -3.28 7.72
CA ALA A 23 -1.19 -4.15 8.51
C ALA A 23 0.31 -3.82 8.40
N THR A 24 0.70 -2.86 7.55
CA THR A 24 2.10 -2.46 7.32
C THR A 24 2.86 -2.05 8.59
N GLY A 25 2.16 -1.62 9.64
CA GLY A 25 2.77 -1.19 10.90
C GLY A 25 2.81 -2.24 12.01
N LEU A 26 2.38 -3.48 11.75
CA LEU A 26 2.26 -4.52 12.79
C LEU A 26 3.60 -5.20 13.09
N GLY A 27 4.47 -5.32 12.09
CA GLY A 27 5.81 -5.86 12.26
C GLY A 27 6.87 -4.83 12.64
N VAL A 28 8.09 -5.34 12.85
CA VAL A 28 9.25 -4.59 13.36
C VAL A 28 9.74 -3.50 12.40
N ALA A 29 9.49 -3.67 11.10
CA ALA A 29 10.10 -2.88 10.04
C ALA A 29 9.68 -1.40 10.00
N PHE A 30 8.54 -1.03 10.60
CA PHE A 30 8.00 0.34 10.52
C PHE A 30 7.90 1.06 11.87
N TYR A 31 7.48 0.40 12.95
CA TYR A 31 7.20 1.06 14.25
C TYR A 31 7.77 0.33 15.47
N GLY A 32 8.81 -0.50 15.30
CA GLY A 32 9.51 -1.13 16.43
C GLY A 32 8.93 -2.46 16.92
N GLY A 33 7.91 -2.99 16.26
CA GLY A 33 7.36 -4.33 16.48
C GLY A 33 6.39 -4.40 17.66
N ALA A 34 5.24 -5.03 17.44
CA ALA A 34 4.26 -5.31 18.50
C ALA A 34 4.41 -6.75 19.02
N ASP A 35 3.94 -6.99 20.24
CA ASP A 35 3.83 -8.34 20.79
C ASP A 35 2.90 -9.20 19.91
N ASP A 36 3.39 -10.37 19.46
CA ASP A 36 2.69 -11.26 18.54
C ASP A 36 1.29 -11.65 19.06
N CYS A 37 1.12 -11.85 20.38
CA CYS A 37 -0.17 -12.23 20.94
C CYS A 37 -1.19 -11.10 20.82
N ASN A 38 -0.78 -9.88 21.15
CA ASN A 38 -1.62 -8.69 21.00
C ASN A 38 -2.01 -8.44 19.53
N VAL A 39 -1.08 -8.66 18.59
CA VAL A 39 -1.39 -8.52 17.15
C VAL A 39 -2.42 -9.55 16.72
N LEU A 40 -2.26 -10.83 17.06
CA LEU A 40 -3.22 -11.87 16.69
C LEU A 40 -4.61 -11.64 17.29
N GLN A 41 -4.68 -11.15 18.53
CA GLN A 41 -5.96 -10.77 19.16
C GLN A 41 -6.62 -9.58 18.45
N MET A 42 -5.84 -8.56 18.08
CA MET A 42 -6.33 -7.40 17.32
C MET A 42 -6.87 -7.82 15.95
N LEU A 43 -6.15 -8.68 15.21
CA LEU A 43 -6.59 -9.22 13.92
C LEU A 43 -7.90 -10.01 14.06
N THR A 44 -8.02 -10.83 15.09
CA THR A 44 -9.25 -11.57 15.39
C THR A 44 -10.40 -10.61 15.68
N ARG A 45 -10.16 -9.57 16.47
CA ARG A 45 -11.16 -8.55 16.79
C ARG A 45 -11.61 -7.77 15.56
N ALA A 46 -10.70 -7.44 14.64
CA ALA A 46 -11.01 -6.76 13.39
C ALA A 46 -11.93 -7.62 12.51
N ALA A 47 -11.58 -8.90 12.34
CA ALA A 47 -12.41 -9.88 11.65
C ALA A 47 -13.80 -10.02 12.28
N ASP A 48 -13.89 -10.24 13.59
CA ASP A 48 -15.16 -10.38 14.33
C ASP A 48 -16.03 -9.12 14.25
N SER A 49 -15.42 -7.96 14.04
CA SER A 49 -16.10 -6.67 13.85
C SER A 49 -16.57 -6.44 12.41
N GLY A 50 -16.37 -7.40 11.51
CA GLY A 50 -16.77 -7.32 10.11
C GLY A 50 -15.87 -6.43 9.26
N ILE A 51 -14.61 -6.22 9.66
CA ILE A 51 -13.59 -5.58 8.81
C ILE A 51 -13.04 -6.67 7.90
N THR A 52 -13.49 -6.68 6.64
CA THR A 52 -13.17 -7.70 5.65
C THR A 52 -12.15 -7.24 4.61
N PHE A 53 -11.85 -5.93 4.52
CA PHE A 53 -10.78 -5.44 3.64
C PHE A 53 -9.46 -5.33 4.40
N TRP A 54 -8.47 -6.18 4.11
CA TRP A 54 -7.17 -6.15 4.79
C TRP A 54 -6.07 -5.84 3.78
N ASP A 55 -5.29 -4.79 4.06
CA ASP A 55 -4.17 -4.37 3.23
C ASP A 55 -2.85 -4.56 3.98
N THR A 56 -1.94 -5.35 3.41
CA THR A 56 -0.70 -5.74 4.08
C THR A 56 0.53 -5.62 3.18
N ALA A 57 1.69 -5.68 3.83
CA ALA A 57 2.99 -6.02 3.25
C ALA A 57 3.82 -6.88 4.25
N ASP A 58 3.16 -7.42 5.28
CA ASP A 58 3.76 -7.93 6.52
C ASP A 58 3.46 -9.43 6.74
N GLU A 59 4.43 -10.15 7.28
CA GLU A 59 4.39 -11.59 7.58
C GLU A 59 3.40 -12.00 8.67
N THR A 60 3.02 -11.08 9.54
CA THR A 60 2.21 -11.37 10.74
C THR A 60 0.78 -11.83 10.39
N ILE A 61 0.25 -11.41 9.24
CA ILE A 61 -1.06 -11.84 8.73
C ILE A 61 -1.09 -13.34 8.42
N GLY A 62 0.02 -13.90 7.92
CA GLY A 62 0.14 -15.32 7.65
C GLY A 62 0.00 -16.19 8.90
N LYS A 63 0.58 -15.75 10.02
CA LYS A 63 0.45 -16.42 11.34
C LYS A 63 -1.01 -16.49 11.78
N TRP A 64 -1.78 -15.42 11.57
CA TRP A 64 -3.19 -15.36 11.95
C TRP A 64 -4.10 -16.24 11.09
N PHE A 65 -3.88 -16.29 9.77
CA PHE A 65 -4.67 -17.20 8.93
C PHE A 65 -4.46 -18.66 9.29
N ARG A 66 -3.25 -19.05 9.71
CA ARG A 66 -2.96 -20.39 10.21
C ARG A 66 -3.69 -20.68 11.52
N SER A 67 -3.67 -19.75 12.48
CA SER A 67 -4.33 -19.96 13.78
C SER A 67 -5.85 -20.07 13.68
N THR A 68 -6.47 -19.42 12.68
CA THR A 68 -7.92 -19.47 12.43
C THR A 68 -8.35 -20.60 11.49
N GLY A 69 -7.39 -21.33 10.91
CA GLY A 69 -7.67 -22.36 9.90
C GLY A 69 -8.29 -21.82 8.62
N GLY A 70 -8.13 -20.52 8.33
CA GLY A 70 -8.64 -19.87 7.11
C GLY A 70 -10.16 -19.80 6.98
N ARG A 71 -10.91 -19.95 8.08
CA ARG A 71 -12.39 -19.96 8.07
C ARG A 71 -13.03 -18.58 7.96
N VAL A 72 -12.24 -17.52 8.04
CA VAL A 72 -12.72 -16.14 7.98
C VAL A 72 -12.52 -15.61 6.56
N GLU A 73 -13.60 -15.14 5.97
CA GLU A 73 -13.59 -14.50 4.65
C GLU A 73 -13.03 -13.07 4.78
N ILE A 74 -11.81 -12.89 4.29
CA ILE A 74 -11.09 -11.63 4.26
C ILE A 74 -10.66 -11.38 2.82
N PHE A 75 -11.03 -10.22 2.28
CA PHE A 75 -10.50 -9.72 1.03
C PHE A 75 -9.12 -9.12 1.31
N LEU A 76 -8.08 -9.84 0.89
CA LEU A 76 -6.70 -9.53 1.21
C LEU A 76 -5.99 -8.84 0.05
N SER A 77 -5.41 -7.68 0.32
CA SER A 77 -4.47 -7.02 -0.57
C SER A 77 -3.03 -7.05 -0.07
N THR A 78 -2.10 -7.23 -1.01
CA THR A 78 -0.66 -7.09 -0.75
C THR A 78 0.03 -6.39 -1.92
N LYS A 79 1.34 -6.15 -1.84
CA LYS A 79 2.05 -5.27 -2.77
C LYS A 79 3.40 -5.82 -3.25
N PHE A 80 3.77 -5.51 -4.48
CA PHE A 80 5.11 -5.71 -5.09
C PHE A 80 5.68 -4.39 -5.60
N GLY A 81 6.84 -4.39 -6.25
CA GLY A 81 7.36 -3.14 -6.83
C GLY A 81 7.91 -2.16 -5.81
N GLY A 82 8.01 -2.58 -4.55
CA GLY A 82 8.67 -1.81 -3.51
C GLY A 82 10.19 -1.71 -3.74
N LYS A 83 10.82 -1.00 -2.81
CA LYS A 83 12.26 -0.80 -2.69
C LYS A 83 13.06 -2.10 -2.79
N HIS A 84 14.23 -2.04 -3.44
CA HIS A 84 15.19 -3.15 -3.41
C HIS A 84 15.78 -3.28 -1.99
N LEU A 85 15.28 -4.23 -1.21
CA LEU A 85 15.74 -4.44 0.18
C LEU A 85 16.96 -5.38 0.29
N THR A 86 17.61 -5.74 -0.82
CA THR A 86 18.83 -6.55 -0.74
C THR A 86 20.02 -5.67 -0.39
N GLU A 87 20.93 -6.17 0.45
CA GLU A 87 22.14 -5.44 0.85
C GLU A 87 23.05 -5.09 -0.34
N SER A 88 22.94 -5.85 -1.44
CA SER A 88 23.66 -5.62 -2.69
C SER A 88 23.01 -4.58 -3.62
N ALA A 89 21.93 -3.92 -3.20
CA ALA A 89 21.26 -2.93 -4.02
C ALA A 89 22.13 -1.68 -4.18
N GLU A 90 22.45 -1.29 -5.42
CA GLU A 90 23.07 0.02 -5.68
C GLU A 90 22.19 1.18 -5.18
N ASN A 91 20.86 0.99 -5.20
CA ASN A 91 19.91 1.95 -4.68
C ASN A 91 18.72 1.26 -4.01
N ILE A 92 18.71 1.26 -2.68
CA ILE A 92 17.62 0.69 -1.87
C ILE A 92 16.28 1.43 -2.09
N TRP A 93 16.26 2.61 -2.70
CA TRP A 93 15.04 3.38 -2.97
C TRP A 93 14.44 3.11 -4.34
N ARG A 94 15.12 2.34 -5.21
CA ARG A 94 14.66 2.06 -6.57
C ARG A 94 13.53 1.02 -6.56
N PRO A 95 12.36 1.32 -7.15
CA PRO A 95 11.33 0.33 -7.44
C PRO A 95 11.84 -0.79 -8.34
N ASN A 96 11.28 -1.98 -8.24
CA ASN A 96 11.57 -3.07 -9.16
C ASN A 96 10.29 -3.81 -9.55
N SER A 97 9.88 -3.69 -10.80
CA SER A 97 8.70 -4.37 -11.34
C SER A 97 9.06 -5.39 -12.41
N GLN A 98 10.32 -5.84 -12.48
CA GLN A 98 10.74 -6.91 -13.40
C GLN A 98 9.93 -8.19 -13.17
N PRO A 99 9.49 -8.90 -14.24
CA PRO A 99 8.65 -10.09 -14.10
C PRO A 99 9.23 -11.16 -13.17
N SER A 100 10.55 -11.42 -13.21
CA SER A 100 11.18 -12.36 -12.27
C SER A 100 11.02 -11.93 -10.82
N TYR A 101 11.17 -10.63 -10.54
CA TYR A 101 11.03 -10.09 -9.19
C TYR A 101 9.58 -10.17 -8.71
N ILE A 102 8.60 -9.82 -9.57
CA ILE A 102 7.17 -9.95 -9.24
C ILE A 102 6.86 -11.40 -8.86
N LYS A 103 7.36 -12.37 -9.62
CA LYS A 103 7.19 -13.80 -9.35
C LYS A 103 7.81 -14.19 -8.01
N THR A 104 9.07 -13.86 -7.77
CA THR A 104 9.75 -14.17 -6.50
C THR A 104 9.06 -13.52 -5.31
N ARG A 105 8.59 -12.28 -5.44
CA ARG A 105 7.86 -11.58 -4.38
C ARG A 105 6.49 -12.17 -4.12
N LEU A 106 5.81 -12.62 -5.17
CA LEU A 106 4.58 -13.36 -5.03
C LEU A 106 4.86 -14.66 -4.26
N GLU A 107 5.78 -15.50 -4.73
CA GLU A 107 6.17 -16.75 -4.07
C GLU A 107 6.55 -16.55 -2.60
N SER A 108 7.35 -15.52 -2.30
CA SER A 108 7.70 -15.14 -0.92
C SER A 108 6.47 -14.75 -0.11
N SER A 109 5.57 -13.94 -0.68
CA SER A 109 4.32 -13.57 -0.01
C SER A 109 3.43 -14.79 0.24
N LEU A 110 3.42 -15.76 -0.67
CA LEU A 110 2.63 -16.99 -0.55
C LEU A 110 3.18 -17.93 0.52
N ALA A 111 4.50 -18.11 0.58
CA ALA A 111 5.16 -18.92 1.60
C ALA A 111 4.86 -18.43 3.02
N LEU A 112 4.58 -17.13 3.19
CA LEU A 112 4.16 -16.57 4.47
C LEU A 112 2.79 -17.08 4.94
N PHE A 113 1.90 -17.48 4.03
CA PHE A 113 0.57 -18.00 4.39
C PHE A 113 0.59 -19.51 4.64
N ASP A 114 1.34 -20.28 3.85
CA ASP A 114 1.53 -21.72 4.04
C ASP A 114 2.95 -22.18 3.65
N PRO A 115 3.77 -22.64 4.61
CA PRO A 115 5.14 -23.07 4.36
C PRO A 115 5.25 -24.41 3.62
N ASN A 116 4.17 -25.19 3.47
CA ASN A 116 4.21 -26.47 2.74
C ASN A 116 4.02 -26.32 1.23
N LEU A 117 3.84 -25.08 0.75
CA LEU A 117 3.51 -24.79 -0.65
C LEU A 117 4.72 -24.34 -1.48
N GLU A 118 5.93 -24.50 -0.96
CA GLU A 118 7.16 -24.27 -1.71
C GLU A 118 7.36 -25.36 -2.78
N GLY A 119 7.27 -24.96 -4.06
CA GLY A 119 7.74 -25.79 -5.18
C GLY A 119 6.75 -26.81 -5.75
N THR A 120 5.46 -26.76 -5.41
CA THR A 120 4.46 -27.68 -5.98
C THR A 120 3.60 -27.02 -7.07
N ASP A 121 2.99 -27.82 -7.95
CA ASP A 121 1.98 -27.35 -8.91
C ASP A 121 0.74 -26.71 -8.22
N GLU A 122 0.59 -26.89 -6.90
CA GLU A 122 -0.44 -26.26 -6.06
C GLU A 122 -0.14 -24.78 -5.74
N VAL A 123 1.02 -24.23 -6.12
CA VAL A 123 1.23 -22.77 -6.22
C VAL A 123 0.17 -22.12 -7.12
N LYS A 124 -0.44 -22.88 -8.05
CA LYS A 124 -1.59 -22.43 -8.86
C LYS A 124 -2.90 -22.27 -8.05
N CYS A 125 -3.06 -22.95 -6.92
CA CYS A 125 -4.26 -22.89 -6.06
C CYS A 125 -4.20 -21.79 -4.99
N ILE A 126 -3.05 -21.16 -4.77
CA ILE A 126 -2.87 -20.06 -3.80
C ILE A 126 -3.19 -18.68 -4.39
N ASN A 127 -3.53 -18.62 -5.68
CA ASN A 127 -4.39 -17.57 -6.23
C ASN A 127 -5.71 -17.39 -5.44
N SER A 128 -6.03 -18.25 -4.47
CA SER A 128 -7.23 -18.20 -3.61
C SER A 128 -7.13 -17.31 -2.36
N ARG A 129 -5.97 -16.73 -2.01
CA ARG A 129 -5.86 -15.92 -0.77
C ARG A 129 -5.39 -14.48 -0.94
N ILE A 130 -4.79 -14.12 -2.06
CA ILE A 130 -4.52 -12.71 -2.38
C ILE A 130 -5.55 -12.30 -3.43
N ASP A 131 -6.51 -11.48 -3.02
CA ASP A 131 -7.57 -11.01 -3.90
C ASP A 131 -7.08 -9.86 -4.78
N LEU A 132 -6.27 -8.96 -4.21
CA LEU A 132 -5.80 -7.73 -4.87
C LEU A 132 -4.30 -7.53 -4.70
N TYR A 133 -3.57 -7.44 -5.80
CA TYR A 133 -2.12 -7.22 -5.76
C TYR A 133 -1.79 -5.82 -6.28
N PHE A 134 -1.11 -5.01 -5.45
CA PHE A 134 -0.72 -3.65 -5.80
C PHE A 134 0.70 -3.59 -6.36
N GLN A 135 0.89 -2.86 -7.45
CA GLN A 135 2.20 -2.28 -7.72
C GLN A 135 2.42 -1.12 -6.73
N HIS A 136 3.32 -1.31 -5.77
CA HIS A 136 3.55 -0.37 -4.67
C HIS A 136 4.19 0.95 -5.15
N ARG A 137 5.07 0.89 -6.15
CA ARG A 137 5.65 2.05 -6.81
C ARG A 137 5.80 1.75 -8.30
N VAL A 138 5.56 2.77 -9.13
CA VAL A 138 5.76 2.66 -10.57
C VAL A 138 7.26 2.52 -10.84
N ASP A 139 7.63 1.45 -11.55
CA ASP A 139 8.98 1.27 -12.09
C ASP A 139 9.04 1.94 -13.47
N PRO A 140 9.93 2.93 -13.68
CA PRO A 140 10.05 3.60 -14.97
C PRO A 140 10.59 2.66 -16.06
N ASP A 141 11.39 1.66 -15.69
CA ASP A 141 12.15 0.82 -16.63
C ASP A 141 11.43 -0.48 -17.03
N THR A 142 10.31 -0.78 -16.37
CA THR A 142 9.54 -1.99 -16.66
C THR A 142 8.11 -1.62 -17.03
N PRO A 143 7.59 -2.07 -18.18
CA PRO A 143 6.21 -1.81 -18.52
C PRO A 143 5.29 -2.62 -17.61
N ILE A 144 4.01 -2.26 -17.64
CA ILE A 144 3.05 -2.77 -16.67
C ILE A 144 2.44 -4.06 -17.21
N GLU A 145 2.94 -5.20 -16.73
CA GLU A 145 2.34 -6.51 -16.98
C GLU A 145 2.27 -7.33 -15.69
N CYS A 146 1.05 -7.54 -15.19
CA CYS A 146 0.80 -8.49 -14.11
C CYS A 146 -0.46 -9.29 -14.42
N ARG A 147 -0.39 -10.62 -14.27
CA ARG A 147 -1.47 -11.55 -14.65
C ARG A 147 -2.17 -12.19 -13.44
N ILE A 148 -2.22 -11.51 -12.30
CA ILE A 148 -2.78 -12.02 -11.03
C ILE A 148 -4.17 -11.41 -10.80
N GLY A 149 -5.12 -12.20 -10.26
CA GLY A 149 -6.48 -11.85 -9.81
C GLY A 149 -6.98 -10.45 -10.19
N TYR A 150 -7.13 -9.59 -9.17
CA TYR A 150 -7.29 -8.15 -9.34
C TYR A 150 -5.95 -7.42 -9.17
N LEU A 151 -5.78 -6.35 -9.95
CA LEU A 151 -4.60 -5.49 -9.94
C LEU A 151 -4.95 -4.12 -9.38
N GLY A 152 -4.02 -3.56 -8.63
CA GLY A 152 -4.07 -2.16 -8.21
C GLY A 152 -2.73 -1.47 -8.35
N PHE A 153 -2.76 -0.15 -8.26
CA PHE A 153 -1.56 0.69 -8.25
C PHE A 153 -1.50 1.50 -6.98
N SER A 154 -0.31 1.79 -6.47
CA SER A 154 -0.12 2.70 -5.36
C SER A 154 0.72 3.88 -5.85
N ASP A 155 0.26 5.09 -5.55
CA ASP A 155 0.97 6.35 -5.85
C ASP A 155 1.43 6.48 -7.31
N CYS A 156 0.56 6.09 -8.25
CA CYS A 156 0.71 6.38 -9.66
C CYS A 156 -0.18 7.57 -10.04
N GLY A 157 0.23 8.35 -11.02
CA GLY A 157 -0.66 9.33 -11.64
C GLY A 157 -1.50 8.73 -12.77
N ILE A 158 -2.33 9.59 -13.37
CA ILE A 158 -3.42 9.15 -14.25
C ILE A 158 -2.94 8.53 -15.58
N GLY A 159 -1.78 8.94 -16.09
CA GLY A 159 -1.24 8.43 -17.34
C GLY A 159 -0.97 6.92 -17.28
N VAL A 160 -0.45 6.45 -16.15
CA VAL A 160 -0.20 5.03 -15.87
C VAL A 160 -1.50 4.23 -15.86
N LEU A 161 -2.52 4.73 -15.16
CA LEU A 161 -3.83 4.07 -15.08
C LEU A 161 -4.48 3.95 -16.46
N ARG A 162 -4.45 5.02 -17.27
CA ARG A 162 -4.99 5.03 -18.64
C ARG A 162 -4.28 4.02 -19.54
N ARG A 163 -2.95 4.00 -19.53
CA ARG A 163 -2.18 3.05 -20.34
C ARG A 163 -2.48 1.61 -19.95
N THR A 164 -2.53 1.32 -18.66
CA THR A 164 -2.82 -0.04 -18.17
C THR A 164 -4.24 -0.46 -18.51
N LYS A 165 -5.22 0.43 -18.34
CA LYS A 165 -6.61 0.19 -18.72
C LYS A 165 -6.79 -0.11 -20.21
N ALA A 166 -5.92 0.41 -21.07
CA ALA A 166 -5.94 0.14 -22.50
C ALA A 166 -5.35 -1.24 -22.88
N VAL A 167 -4.66 -1.94 -21.97
CA VAL A 167 -4.09 -3.27 -22.25
C VAL A 167 -5.20 -4.34 -22.15
N PRO A 168 -5.48 -5.10 -23.22
CA PRO A 168 -6.51 -6.15 -23.19
C PRO A 168 -6.27 -7.17 -22.08
N MET A 169 -7.36 -7.61 -21.41
CA MET A 169 -7.37 -8.54 -20.26
C MET A 169 -6.71 -8.02 -18.96
N VAL A 170 -5.66 -7.18 -19.05
CA VAL A 170 -5.01 -6.57 -17.87
C VAL A 170 -5.85 -5.40 -17.36
N GLY A 171 -6.32 -4.54 -18.26
CA GLY A 171 -7.09 -3.35 -17.91
C GLY A 171 -8.38 -3.65 -17.16
N GLU A 172 -9.06 -4.74 -17.51
CA GLU A 172 -10.29 -5.20 -16.83
C GLU A 172 -10.03 -5.58 -15.37
N LYS A 173 -8.82 -6.06 -15.05
CA LYS A 173 -8.42 -6.46 -13.70
C LYS A 173 -7.98 -5.29 -12.82
N VAL A 174 -7.70 -4.12 -13.40
CA VAL A 174 -7.31 -2.92 -12.64
C VAL A 174 -8.54 -2.34 -11.95
N ILE A 175 -8.69 -2.57 -10.65
CA ILE A 175 -9.89 -2.15 -9.91
C ILE A 175 -9.64 -1.08 -8.86
N ALA A 176 -8.40 -0.87 -8.44
CA ALA A 176 -8.09 0.02 -7.33
C ALA A 176 -6.82 0.83 -7.53
N VAL A 177 -6.80 2.03 -6.96
CA VAL A 177 -5.60 2.83 -6.77
C VAL A 177 -5.48 3.26 -5.32
N GLN A 178 -4.34 2.99 -4.70
CA GLN A 178 -3.97 3.46 -3.37
C GLN A 178 -3.23 4.79 -3.47
N VAL A 179 -3.67 5.75 -2.67
CA VAL A 179 -3.12 7.10 -2.62
C VAL A 179 -3.20 7.63 -1.21
N GLU A 180 -2.26 8.47 -0.83
CA GLU A 180 -2.33 9.18 0.45
C GLU A 180 -3.46 10.19 0.39
N PHE A 181 -4.31 10.18 1.41
CA PHE A 181 -5.36 11.16 1.55
C PHE A 181 -5.62 11.39 3.03
N SER A 182 -5.44 12.62 3.48
CA SER A 182 -5.66 13.04 4.86
C SER A 182 -5.91 14.54 4.87
N PRO A 183 -6.31 15.14 6.02
CA PRO A 183 -6.40 16.60 6.14
C PRO A 183 -5.10 17.36 5.82
N PHE A 184 -3.97 16.63 5.76
CA PHE A 184 -2.64 17.13 5.45
C PHE A 184 -2.20 16.83 4.00
N GLU A 185 -3.01 16.08 3.24
CA GLU A 185 -2.74 15.67 1.87
C GLU A 185 -4.05 15.64 1.07
N LEU A 186 -4.41 16.79 0.48
CA LEU A 186 -5.62 16.99 -0.32
C LEU A 186 -5.34 17.15 -1.83
N GLU A 187 -4.12 16.82 -2.31
CA GLU A 187 -3.78 16.93 -3.74
C GLU A 187 -4.78 16.18 -4.63
N ILE A 188 -5.32 15.06 -4.14
CA ILE A 188 -6.34 14.28 -4.84
C ILE A 188 -7.64 15.04 -5.13
N GLU A 189 -8.00 16.02 -4.29
CA GLU A 189 -9.20 16.84 -4.47
C GLU A 189 -8.98 17.99 -5.47
N THR A 190 -7.77 18.55 -5.52
CA THR A 190 -7.46 19.75 -6.32
C THR A 190 -6.91 19.42 -7.70
N SER A 191 -6.18 18.31 -7.85
CA SER A 191 -5.53 17.91 -9.11
C SER A 191 -6.49 17.39 -10.19
N GLY A 192 -7.76 17.15 -9.85
CA GLY A 192 -8.71 16.45 -10.72
C GLY A 192 -8.40 14.96 -10.90
N PHE A 193 -7.45 14.41 -10.15
CA PHE A 193 -7.10 12.98 -10.18
C PHE A 193 -8.29 12.11 -9.80
N ALA A 194 -9.00 12.46 -8.72
CA ALA A 194 -10.14 11.66 -8.25
C ALA A 194 -11.25 11.53 -9.30
N VAL A 195 -11.52 12.59 -10.05
CA VAL A 195 -12.53 12.58 -11.12
C VAL A 195 -12.11 11.63 -12.23
N GLN A 196 -10.87 11.76 -12.71
CA GLN A 196 -10.36 10.93 -13.80
C GLN A 196 -10.26 9.45 -13.43
N VAL A 197 -9.92 9.13 -12.18
CA VAL A 197 -9.87 7.75 -11.68
C VAL A 197 -11.28 7.13 -11.64
N ARG A 198 -12.28 7.90 -11.21
CA ARG A 198 -13.69 7.47 -11.22
C ARG A 198 -14.20 7.22 -12.64
N GLU A 199 -13.84 8.07 -13.60
CA GLU A 199 -14.16 7.86 -15.02
C GLU A 199 -13.56 6.57 -15.59
N LEU A 200 -12.40 6.13 -15.08
CA LEU A 200 -11.77 4.86 -15.46
C LEU A 200 -12.38 3.63 -14.75
N GLY A 201 -13.33 3.84 -13.84
CA GLY A 201 -13.96 2.75 -13.10
C GLY A 201 -13.08 2.11 -12.04
N ILE A 202 -12.15 2.87 -11.49
CA ILE A 202 -11.17 2.43 -10.50
C ILE A 202 -11.58 3.01 -9.13
N THR A 203 -11.53 2.19 -8.08
CA THR A 203 -11.77 2.64 -6.71
C THR A 203 -10.52 3.29 -6.12
N ILE A 204 -10.72 4.44 -5.48
CA ILE A 204 -9.66 5.13 -4.73
C ILE A 204 -9.66 4.58 -3.31
N ILE A 205 -8.51 4.07 -2.87
CA ILE A 205 -8.29 3.55 -1.53
C ILE A 205 -7.34 4.51 -0.81
N PRO A 206 -7.85 5.34 0.11
CA PRO A 206 -7.02 6.29 0.83
C PRO A 206 -6.19 5.54 1.88
N TYR A 207 -4.87 5.69 1.84
CA TYR A 207 -3.98 5.23 2.90
C TYR A 207 -3.54 6.41 3.78
N SER A 208 -3.10 6.12 5.00
CA SER A 208 -2.72 7.11 6.02
C SER A 208 -3.78 8.21 6.27
N PRO A 209 -5.07 7.86 6.50
CA PRO A 209 -6.13 8.85 6.70
C PRO A 209 -5.96 9.72 7.96
N LEU A 210 -5.18 9.25 8.93
CA LEU A 210 -4.82 9.99 10.14
C LEU A 210 -3.44 10.67 10.04
N ASP A 211 -2.97 10.84 8.81
CA ASP A 211 -1.61 11.22 8.44
C ASP A 211 -0.51 10.21 8.82
N VAL A 212 0.52 10.17 7.97
CA VAL A 212 1.70 9.30 8.11
C VAL A 212 2.44 9.57 9.41
N VAL A 213 2.41 10.81 9.88
CA VAL A 213 3.09 11.23 11.11
C VAL A 213 2.25 10.94 12.36
N ARG A 214 0.95 10.67 12.19
CA ARG A 214 -0.06 10.49 13.26
C ARG A 214 -0.21 11.73 14.12
N MET A 215 -0.02 12.91 13.54
CA MET A 215 -0.08 14.18 14.25
C MET A 215 -1.48 14.41 14.85
N ILE A 216 -2.53 13.99 14.15
CA ILE A 216 -3.93 14.07 14.59
C ILE A 216 -4.19 13.38 15.94
N SER A 217 -3.39 12.39 16.35
CA SER A 217 -3.59 11.73 17.65
C SER A 217 -3.09 12.57 18.84
N GLY A 218 -2.30 13.62 18.61
CA GLY A 218 -1.66 14.43 19.65
C GLY A 218 -0.58 13.69 20.46
N GLN A 219 -0.28 12.43 20.11
CA GLN A 219 0.70 11.59 20.79
C GLN A 219 2.14 12.04 20.55
N TYR A 220 2.43 12.54 19.35
CA TYR A 220 3.75 12.98 18.94
C TYR A 220 3.74 14.49 18.76
N LYS A 221 4.57 15.21 19.54
CA LYS A 221 4.65 16.68 19.53
C LYS A 221 6.01 17.18 19.05
N SER A 222 7.01 16.30 19.07
CA SER A 222 8.39 16.60 18.74
C SER A 222 9.11 15.35 18.22
N ARG A 223 10.27 15.52 17.56
CA ARG A 223 11.04 14.36 17.05
C ARG A 223 11.56 13.44 18.14
N VAL A 224 11.71 13.93 19.37
CA VAL A 224 12.18 13.11 20.51
C VAL A 224 11.11 12.15 21.02
N ASP A 225 9.84 12.35 20.62
CA ASP A 225 8.76 11.43 20.94
C ASP A 225 8.76 10.17 20.06
N PHE A 226 9.60 10.15 19.00
CA PHE A 226 9.79 8.98 18.16
C PHE A 226 10.89 8.08 18.72
N GLU A 227 10.66 6.77 18.65
CA GLU A 227 11.71 5.78 18.87
C GLU A 227 12.85 5.98 17.87
N HIS A 228 14.08 5.67 18.28
CA HIS A 228 15.28 5.88 17.45
C HIS A 228 15.25 5.11 16.12
N THR A 229 14.49 4.03 16.06
CA THR A 229 14.32 3.19 14.85
C THR A 229 13.10 3.57 14.01
N ASP A 230 12.36 4.61 14.39
CA ASP A 230 11.13 5.02 13.70
C ASP A 230 11.44 5.60 12.31
N VAL A 231 10.81 5.06 11.28
CA VAL A 231 10.99 5.50 9.88
C VAL A 231 10.60 6.96 9.66
N ARG A 232 9.74 7.54 10.52
CA ARG A 232 9.37 8.96 10.44
C ARG A 232 10.59 9.85 10.70
N LEU A 233 11.64 9.39 11.36
CA LEU A 233 12.85 10.20 11.54
C LEU A 233 13.56 10.55 10.22
N ILE A 234 13.34 9.78 9.15
CA ILE A 234 13.97 9.98 7.84
C ILE A 234 13.02 10.55 6.76
N MET A 235 11.72 10.68 7.05
CA MET A 235 10.75 11.24 6.10
C MET A 235 10.89 12.76 5.94
N PRO A 236 10.72 13.34 4.75
CA PRO A 236 11.03 14.76 4.52
C PRO A 236 10.17 15.73 5.37
N ARG A 237 8.90 15.41 5.61
CA ARG A 237 7.97 16.16 6.48
C ARG A 237 8.38 16.19 7.96
N THR A 238 9.22 15.25 8.39
CA THR A 238 9.57 15.04 9.81
C THR A 238 11.07 14.96 10.07
N ARG A 239 11.89 15.19 9.04
CA ARG A 239 13.36 15.13 9.11
C ARG A 239 13.99 16.23 9.97
N ASN A 240 13.25 17.28 10.31
CA ASN A 240 13.70 18.38 11.18
C ASN A 240 12.71 18.59 12.33
N ALA A 241 13.22 18.82 13.55
CA ALA A 241 12.43 19.08 14.75
C ALA A 241 11.47 20.26 14.55
N VAL A 242 11.93 21.34 13.88
CA VAL A 242 11.10 22.52 13.58
C VAL A 242 9.86 22.14 12.77
N ARG A 243 10.00 21.30 11.74
CA ARG A 243 8.88 20.85 10.89
C ARG A 243 7.88 19.99 11.66
N VAL A 244 8.38 19.14 12.55
CA VAL A 244 7.52 18.28 13.39
C VAL A 244 6.71 19.14 14.36
N GLU A 245 7.34 20.13 14.98
CA GLU A 245 6.67 21.06 15.90
C GLU A 245 5.69 22.02 15.19
N GLU A 246 5.98 22.42 13.94
CA GLU A 246 5.06 23.19 13.09
C GLU A 246 3.83 22.35 12.74
N ASN A 247 4.03 21.16 12.17
CA ASN A 247 2.94 20.26 11.78
C ASN A 247 2.11 19.78 13.01
N ALA A 248 2.71 19.71 14.20
CA ALA A 248 2.02 19.33 15.42
C ALA A 248 1.09 20.43 15.96
N LYS A 249 1.33 21.72 15.65
CA LYS A 249 0.49 22.83 16.13
C LYS A 249 -0.88 22.86 15.47
N ASP A 250 -0.99 22.33 14.25
CA ASP A 250 -2.23 22.29 13.48
C ASP A 250 -3.22 21.20 13.93
N THR A 251 -2.81 20.35 14.87
CA THR A 251 -3.60 19.17 15.29
C THR A 251 -4.67 19.47 16.35
N TYR A 252 -4.72 20.69 16.87
CA TYR A 252 -5.69 21.12 17.89
C TYR A 252 -7.01 21.65 17.30
N LEU A 253 -7.44 21.13 16.14
CA LEU A 253 -8.70 21.52 15.51
C LEU A 253 -9.88 20.73 16.10
N LYS A 254 -10.78 21.42 16.80
CA LYS A 254 -12.16 20.94 16.99
C LYS A 254 -12.88 21.12 15.65
N LEU A 255 -13.04 20.04 14.90
CA LEU A 255 -13.78 20.09 13.62
C LEU A 255 -15.28 20.24 13.88
N SER A 256 -15.85 21.37 13.47
CA SER A 256 -17.28 21.54 13.22
C SER A 256 -17.64 20.98 11.84
N SER A 257 -18.93 20.85 11.54
CA SER A 257 -19.41 20.39 10.22
C SER A 257 -18.93 21.27 9.05
N ASP A 258 -18.59 22.53 9.33
CA ASP A 258 -18.11 23.49 8.33
C ASP A 258 -16.59 23.38 8.11
N ASP A 259 -15.85 22.74 9.03
CA ASP A 259 -14.39 22.63 9.01
C ASP A 259 -13.84 21.47 8.17
N LEU A 260 -14.72 20.63 7.59
CA LEU A 260 -14.34 19.49 6.74
C LEU A 260 -13.57 19.88 5.46
N LYS A 261 -13.43 21.17 5.16
CA LYS A 261 -12.70 21.70 4.01
C LYS A 261 -11.39 22.43 4.36
N VAL A 262 -10.99 22.45 5.63
CA VAL A 262 -9.80 23.16 6.08
C VAL A 262 -8.57 22.27 5.92
N ASN A 263 -7.64 22.68 5.06
CA ASN A 263 -6.30 22.10 4.97
C ASN A 263 -5.52 22.44 6.25
N ALA A 264 -4.82 21.46 6.80
CA ALA A 264 -3.75 21.75 7.75
C ALA A 264 -2.51 22.28 7.00
N ASP A 265 -1.81 23.27 7.58
CA ASP A 265 -0.72 24.01 6.92
C ASP A 265 0.62 23.25 7.06
N VAL A 266 0.73 22.12 6.34
CA VAL A 266 1.89 21.24 6.45
C VAL A 266 3.12 21.78 5.75
N GLN A 267 4.21 21.81 6.50
CA GLN A 267 5.52 22.21 6.00
C GLN A 267 6.34 20.98 5.54
N GLY A 268 6.63 20.92 4.24
CA GLY A 268 7.56 19.98 3.61
C GLY A 268 6.94 19.01 2.61
N GLU A 269 7.73 18.59 1.64
CA GLU A 269 7.31 17.65 0.60
C GLU A 269 7.01 16.25 1.17
N ARG A 270 6.02 15.58 0.58
CA ARG A 270 5.65 14.20 0.92
C ARG A 270 6.77 13.20 0.67
N LEU A 271 7.44 13.35 -0.47
CA LEU A 271 8.45 12.43 -0.97
C LEU A 271 9.81 13.15 -1.07
N PRO A 272 10.94 12.42 -1.00
CA PRO A 272 12.25 13.04 -1.16
C PRO A 272 12.43 13.68 -2.54
N ALA A 273 13.26 14.72 -2.62
CA ALA A 273 13.65 15.33 -3.88
C ALA A 273 14.26 14.28 -4.84
N GLY A 274 13.77 14.26 -6.08
CA GLY A 274 14.16 13.26 -7.10
C GLY A 274 13.30 11.99 -7.10
N PHE A 275 12.32 11.87 -6.21
CA PHE A 275 11.31 10.81 -6.28
C PHE A 275 10.24 11.19 -7.29
N ASP A 276 10.26 10.52 -8.45
CA ASP A 276 9.37 10.84 -9.56
C ASP A 276 8.03 10.10 -9.46
N THR A 277 6.94 10.85 -9.28
CA THR A 277 5.55 10.33 -9.38
C THR A 277 4.95 10.58 -10.78
N SER A 278 5.70 11.22 -11.70
CA SER A 278 5.23 11.85 -12.94
C SER A 278 4.93 10.91 -14.13
N ASN A 279 4.63 9.63 -13.89
CA ASN A 279 3.97 8.73 -14.86
C ASN A 279 4.78 8.19 -16.05
N THR A 280 6.10 8.05 -15.95
CA THR A 280 6.93 7.62 -17.09
C THR A 280 7.43 6.17 -16.94
N SER A 281 6.51 5.20 -17.01
CA SER A 281 6.89 3.82 -17.34
C SER A 281 7.16 3.73 -18.84
N ILE A 282 8.16 2.96 -19.26
CA ILE A 282 8.32 2.62 -20.66
C ILE A 282 7.07 1.92 -21.22
N THR A 283 6.84 2.08 -22.52
CA THR A 283 5.76 1.37 -23.20
C THR A 283 6.12 -0.10 -23.40
N MET A 284 5.10 -0.95 -23.61
CA MET A 284 5.31 -2.34 -23.99
C MET A 284 6.14 -2.50 -25.28
N ALA A 285 6.04 -1.54 -26.21
CA ALA A 285 6.80 -1.57 -27.46
C ALA A 285 8.29 -1.23 -27.27
N GLU A 286 8.63 -0.48 -26.22
CA GLU A 286 10.01 -0.09 -25.90
C GLU A 286 10.71 -1.12 -25.00
N TRP A 287 9.94 -1.99 -24.34
CA TRP A 287 10.49 -3.00 -23.45
C TRP A 287 11.15 -4.15 -24.21
N LYS A 288 12.40 -4.42 -23.87
CA LYS A 288 13.23 -5.43 -24.54
C LYS A 288 13.29 -6.77 -23.81
N GLY A 289 12.40 -6.99 -22.84
CA GLY A 289 12.42 -8.14 -21.95
C GLY A 289 13.44 -7.99 -20.81
N GLU A 290 13.41 -8.96 -19.89
CA GLU A 290 14.35 -9.02 -18.77
C GLU A 290 15.68 -9.62 -19.23
N THR A 291 16.79 -8.90 -19.03
CA THR A 291 18.12 -9.46 -19.26
C THR A 291 18.40 -10.49 -18.16
N PRO A 292 18.78 -11.74 -18.48
CA PRO A 292 19.11 -12.73 -17.46
C PRO A 292 20.23 -12.19 -16.56
N ARG A 293 19.96 -12.04 -15.25
CA ARG A 293 21.04 -11.80 -14.28
C ARG A 293 21.88 -13.08 -14.25
N VAL A 294 23.03 -13.04 -14.94
CA VAL A 294 24.05 -14.07 -14.79
C VAL A 294 24.38 -14.12 -13.30
N LYS A 295 24.11 -15.26 -12.65
CA LYS A 295 24.61 -15.50 -11.30
C LYS A 295 26.14 -15.46 -11.39
N THR A 296 26.76 -14.40 -10.90
CA THR A 296 28.18 -14.44 -10.59
C THR A 296 28.33 -15.39 -9.41
N GLU A 297 29.03 -16.50 -9.64
CA GLU A 297 29.41 -17.51 -8.64
C GLU A 297 30.21 -16.91 -7.48
#